data_AF-A0A933NSS5-F1
#
_entry.id   AF-A0A933NSS5-F1
#
_cell.length_a   1.000
_cell.length_b   1.000
_cell.length_c   1.000
_cell.angle_alpha   90.00
_cell.angle_beta   90.00
_cell.angle_gamma   90.00
#
_symmetry.space_group_name_H-M   'P 1'
#
loop_
_entity.id
_entity.type
_entity.pdbx_description
1 polymer ?
#
loop_
_entity_poly.entity_id
_entity_poly.type
_entity_poly.pdbx_seq_one_letter_code
_entity_poly.pdbx_strand_id
1 'polypeptide(L)'
;MQRTVTRRIGRRATCAACVLAVIGNVVAPLRAAASGEAGKRLTTCQQIATNVRDAYPGTDQVIVILTATTKSSTATLQIATRVRKEWECSSRMSARVGRKGVRPLLERRSGDDTTPAGVFALGTMTAWDGQAFSFFGNAPDPGVTAGTYRLVKTGDCFGATPNHPDYGHLVKRTKENCQGPDDEYLPAITTTYTHAALIGANMEPNVSGDAPGEIPYASAIFLHAFSYDANGKPKATSGCVSLGRSNLIKVLNGMEATTMFAIGESNWLLANS
;
A
#
# COMPACT_ATOMS: atom_id res chain seq x y z
N MET A 1 -16.35 -43.76 56.09
CA MET A 1 -17.52 -44.49 55.54
C MET A 1 -17.21 -44.79 54.08
N GLN A 2 -16.60 -45.93 53.72
CA GLN A 2 -17.19 -47.28 53.70
C GLN A 2 -18.58 -47.35 53.05
N ARG A 3 -18.65 -47.88 51.83
CA ARG A 3 -19.60 -48.94 51.47
C ARG A 3 -19.05 -49.82 50.34
N THR A 4 -18.81 -51.06 50.70
CA THR A 4 -18.44 -52.21 49.85
C THR A 4 -19.64 -52.66 49.00
N VAL A 5 -19.41 -53.40 47.89
CA VAL A 5 -20.00 -54.74 47.61
C VAL A 5 -19.67 -55.16 46.16
N THR A 6 -18.75 -56.11 45.87
CA THR A 6 -18.73 -57.60 45.88
C THR A 6 -19.30 -58.37 44.66
N ARG A 7 -18.60 -59.49 44.33
CA ARG A 7 -19.02 -60.74 43.60
C ARG A 7 -18.99 -60.68 42.04
N ARG A 8 -18.66 -61.75 41.27
CA ARG A 8 -18.12 -63.11 41.57
C ARG A 8 -17.56 -63.88 40.33
N ILE A 9 -16.44 -64.62 40.52
CA ILE A 9 -16.12 -66.01 40.05
C ILE A 9 -16.08 -66.39 38.54
N GLY A 10 -15.00 -67.12 38.19
CA GLY A 10 -15.03 -68.28 37.26
C GLY A 10 -14.13 -68.14 36.02
N ARG A 11 -13.47 -69.19 35.50
CA ARG A 11 -13.21 -70.57 35.98
C ARG A 11 -11.98 -71.14 35.21
N ARG A 12 -11.43 -72.26 35.68
CA ARG A 12 -10.21 -72.96 35.19
C ARG A 12 -10.16 -73.26 33.67
N ALA A 13 -8.94 -73.28 33.10
CA ALA A 13 -8.47 -74.33 32.18
C ALA A 13 -6.92 -74.38 32.11
N THR A 14 -6.35 -75.59 32.12
CA THR A 14 -4.93 -75.92 31.84
C THR A 14 -4.73 -76.26 30.37
N CYS A 15 -3.57 -75.92 29.77
CA CYS A 15 -2.66 -76.89 29.12
C CYS A 15 -1.48 -76.27 28.34
N ALA A 16 -0.49 -77.14 28.11
CA ALA A 16 0.50 -77.17 27.02
C ALA A 16 1.59 -76.08 26.94
N ALA A 17 2.84 -76.54 26.97
CA ALA A 17 4.02 -75.81 26.53
C ALA A 17 4.13 -75.81 25.00
N CYS A 18 4.87 -74.85 24.41
CA CYS A 18 6.01 -75.17 23.53
C CYS A 18 6.82 -73.93 23.07
N VAL A 19 8.09 -74.20 22.72
CA VAL A 19 9.00 -73.42 21.85
C VAL A 19 9.40 -72.00 22.29
N LEU A 20 10.66 -71.86 22.72
CA LEU A 20 11.42 -70.62 22.54
C LEU A 20 11.68 -70.41 21.05
N ALA A 21 11.16 -69.32 20.48
CA ALA A 21 11.64 -68.78 19.21
C ALA A 21 12.49 -67.53 19.50
N VAL A 22 13.80 -67.62 19.25
CA VAL A 22 14.70 -66.45 19.30
C VAL A 22 14.45 -65.62 18.04
N ILE A 23 13.54 -64.65 18.15
CA ILE A 23 13.33 -63.65 17.09
C ILE A 23 14.43 -62.59 17.24
N GLY A 24 15.32 -62.52 16.26
CA GLY A 24 16.36 -61.50 16.21
C GLY A 24 15.74 -60.10 16.08
N ASN A 25 16.06 -59.21 17.01
CA ASN A 25 15.66 -57.79 16.96
C ASN A 25 16.44 -57.07 15.85
N VAL A 26 15.98 -57.19 14.60
CA VAL A 26 16.37 -56.26 13.54
C VAL A 26 15.56 -54.98 13.75
N VAL A 27 16.08 -54.10 14.60
CA VAL A 27 15.59 -52.72 14.72
C VAL A 27 15.99 -52.00 13.44
N ALA A 28 15.13 -52.06 12.43
CA ALA A 28 15.23 -51.18 11.28
C ALA A 28 15.14 -49.74 11.79
N PRO A 29 16.12 -48.87 11.49
CA PRO A 29 16.00 -47.46 11.86
C PRO A 29 14.80 -46.89 11.12
N LEU A 30 13.77 -46.51 11.88
CA LEU A 30 12.66 -45.74 11.35
C LEU A 30 13.25 -44.40 10.87
N ARG A 31 13.58 -44.32 9.58
CA ARG A 31 13.83 -43.04 8.92
C ARG A 31 12.52 -42.29 9.00
N ALA A 32 12.40 -41.45 10.02
CA ALA A 32 11.45 -40.36 10.04
C ALA A 32 11.75 -39.55 8.78
N ALA A 33 10.94 -39.74 7.74
CA ALA A 33 10.90 -38.83 6.62
C ALA A 33 10.41 -37.51 7.20
N ALA A 34 11.35 -36.63 7.52
CA ALA A 34 11.06 -35.24 7.78
C ALA A 34 10.49 -34.67 6.48
N SER A 35 9.17 -34.77 6.31
CA SER A 35 8.40 -34.01 5.36
C SER A 35 8.47 -32.55 5.82
N GLY A 36 9.62 -31.93 5.56
CA GLY A 36 9.74 -30.49 5.62
C GLY A 36 8.79 -29.94 4.58
N GLU A 37 7.66 -29.41 5.04
CA GLU A 37 6.91 -28.46 4.23
C GLU A 37 7.89 -27.35 3.87
N ALA A 38 8.29 -27.33 2.59
CA ALA A 38 9.06 -26.23 2.05
C ALA A 38 8.14 -25.01 2.04
N GLY A 39 8.11 -24.29 3.16
CA GLY A 39 7.20 -23.17 3.41
C GLY A 39 7.19 -22.24 2.21
N LYS A 40 5.99 -22.05 1.63
CA LYS A 40 5.79 -21.32 0.37
C LYS A 40 6.44 -19.93 0.48
N ARG A 41 7.57 -19.74 -0.21
CA ARG A 41 8.32 -18.49 -0.16
C ARG A 41 7.40 -17.33 -0.58
N LEU A 42 7.19 -16.38 0.33
CA LEU A 42 6.40 -15.19 0.08
C LEU A 42 6.95 -14.41 -1.13
N THR A 43 6.08 -13.86 -1.95
CA THR A 43 6.46 -12.90 -3.00
C THR A 43 6.92 -11.58 -2.38
N THR A 44 7.68 -10.76 -3.12
CA THR A 44 8.10 -9.41 -2.68
C THR A 44 6.92 -8.55 -2.21
N CYS A 45 5.77 -8.63 -2.89
CA CYS A 45 4.55 -7.92 -2.51
C CYS A 45 4.03 -8.37 -1.14
N GLN A 46 4.00 -9.68 -0.87
CA GLN A 46 3.56 -10.23 0.41
C GLN A 46 4.57 -9.94 1.54
N GLN A 47 5.87 -9.95 1.25
CA GLN A 47 6.92 -9.60 2.23
C GLN A 47 6.80 -8.13 2.66
N ILE A 48 6.71 -7.21 1.70
CA ILE A 48 6.51 -5.78 1.98
C ILE A 48 5.20 -5.55 2.75
N ALA A 49 4.11 -6.20 2.38
CA ALA A 49 2.84 -6.07 3.10
C ALA A 49 2.92 -6.59 4.55
N THR A 50 3.68 -7.66 4.82
CA THR A 50 3.98 -8.12 6.19
C THR A 50 4.77 -7.06 6.95
N ASN A 51 5.90 -6.58 6.40
CA ASN A 51 6.73 -5.56 7.04
C ASN A 51 5.92 -4.30 7.41
N VAL A 52 5.15 -3.77 6.44
CA VAL A 52 4.26 -2.63 6.65
C VAL A 52 3.27 -2.87 7.78
N ARG A 53 2.70 -4.07 7.90
CA ARG A 53 1.78 -4.37 9.00
C ARG A 53 2.48 -4.46 10.37
N ASP A 54 3.70 -4.98 10.39
CA ASP A 54 4.47 -5.10 11.62
C ASP A 54 4.91 -3.71 12.13
N ALA A 55 5.24 -2.78 11.21
CA ALA A 55 5.49 -1.37 11.51
C ALA A 55 4.22 -0.55 11.79
N TYR A 56 3.11 -0.87 11.13
CA TYR A 56 1.81 -0.18 11.24
C TYR A 56 0.67 -1.18 11.59
N PRO A 57 0.55 -1.58 12.86
CA PRO A 57 -0.45 -2.55 13.31
C PRO A 57 -1.88 -2.13 12.97
N GLY A 58 -2.67 -3.08 12.45
CA GLY A 58 -4.03 -2.81 11.95
C GLY A 58 -4.12 -2.62 10.44
N THR A 59 -2.99 -2.54 9.74
CA THR A 59 -2.97 -2.53 8.27
C THR A 59 -3.32 -3.92 7.71
N ASP A 60 -4.52 -4.06 7.16
CA ASP A 60 -4.98 -5.26 6.43
C ASP A 60 -4.99 -5.06 4.89
N GLN A 61 -4.63 -3.87 4.39
CA GLN A 61 -4.43 -3.60 2.96
C GLN A 61 -3.21 -2.69 2.68
N VAL A 62 -2.39 -3.06 1.68
CA VAL A 62 -1.24 -2.28 1.21
C VAL A 62 -1.21 -2.15 -0.31
N ILE A 63 -1.12 -0.93 -0.83
CA ILE A 63 -0.85 -0.62 -2.23
C ILE A 63 0.67 -0.61 -2.43
N VAL A 64 1.21 -1.70 -2.98
CA VAL A 64 2.65 -1.90 -3.17
C VAL A 64 3.06 -1.41 -4.56
N ILE A 65 3.90 -0.36 -4.62
CA ILE A 65 4.35 0.33 -5.84
C ILE A 65 5.86 0.18 -5.96
N LEU A 66 6.31 -0.69 -6.87
CA LEU A 66 7.71 -1.06 -7.03
C LEU A 66 8.31 -0.48 -8.29
N THR A 67 9.46 0.18 -8.17
CA THR A 67 10.36 0.47 -9.28
C THR A 67 11.45 -0.59 -9.38
N ALA A 68 12.02 -0.76 -10.58
CA ALA A 68 13.17 -1.65 -10.80
C ALA A 68 14.49 -1.03 -10.31
N THR A 69 14.58 0.30 -10.27
CA THR A 69 15.69 1.07 -9.71
C THR A 69 15.17 2.39 -9.15
N THR A 70 15.95 3.06 -8.30
CA THR A 70 15.63 4.41 -7.78
C THR A 70 15.51 5.48 -8.88
N LYS A 71 16.04 5.24 -10.09
CA LYS A 71 15.97 6.18 -11.24
C LYS A 71 14.87 5.83 -12.25
N SER A 72 14.11 4.75 -12.04
CA SER A 72 13.10 4.29 -12.99
C SER A 72 11.81 5.09 -12.89
N SER A 73 11.36 5.67 -14.02
CA SER A 73 10.05 6.34 -14.14
C SER A 73 8.90 5.41 -14.56
N THR A 74 9.19 4.11 -14.71
CA THR A 74 8.19 3.04 -14.73
C THR A 74 8.17 2.32 -13.38
N ALA A 75 6.97 1.89 -12.98
CA ALA A 75 6.73 1.09 -11.80
C ALA A 75 5.68 0.00 -12.09
N THR A 76 5.51 -0.92 -11.14
CA THR A 76 4.34 -1.81 -11.06
C THR A 76 3.59 -1.59 -9.77
N LEU A 77 2.27 -1.52 -9.81
CA LEU A 77 1.40 -1.47 -8.65
C LEU A 77 0.73 -2.84 -8.43
N GLN A 78 0.63 -3.28 -7.18
CA GLN A 78 -0.17 -4.42 -6.72
C GLN A 78 -0.98 -4.00 -5.49
N ILE A 79 -2.20 -4.52 -5.36
CA ILE A 79 -2.98 -4.46 -4.13
C ILE A 79 -2.64 -5.71 -3.33
N ALA A 80 -2.10 -5.57 -2.14
CA ALA A 80 -1.98 -6.65 -1.15
C ALA A 80 -3.14 -6.52 -0.17
N THR A 81 -3.98 -7.55 -0.05
CA THR A 81 -5.11 -7.60 0.88
C THR A 81 -4.94 -8.80 1.80
N ARG A 82 -5.25 -8.63 3.09
CA ARG A 82 -5.06 -9.66 4.10
C ARG A 82 -6.33 -10.48 4.33
N VAL A 83 -6.33 -11.70 3.80
CA VAL A 83 -7.46 -12.63 3.86
C VAL A 83 -7.12 -13.76 4.82
N ARG A 84 -7.96 -13.98 5.85
CA ARG A 84 -7.76 -15.04 6.87
C ARG A 84 -6.34 -15.06 7.52
N LYS A 85 -5.75 -13.87 7.69
CA LYS A 85 -4.38 -13.61 8.20
C LYS A 85 -3.24 -13.81 7.19
N GLU A 86 -3.50 -14.29 5.98
CA GLU A 86 -2.52 -14.40 4.89
C GLU A 86 -2.63 -13.23 3.90
N TRP A 87 -1.53 -12.89 3.22
CA TRP A 87 -1.52 -11.84 2.20
C TRP A 87 -1.81 -12.39 0.81
N GLU A 88 -2.84 -11.88 0.16
CA GLU A 88 -3.12 -12.09 -1.27
C GLU A 88 -2.73 -10.84 -2.05
N CYS A 89 -1.90 -10.99 -3.09
CA CYS A 89 -1.47 -9.88 -3.95
C CYS A 89 -2.12 -9.96 -5.33
N SER A 90 -2.72 -8.85 -5.79
CA SER A 90 -3.30 -8.73 -7.12
C SER A 90 -2.27 -8.93 -8.23
N SER A 91 -2.75 -9.21 -9.45
CA SER A 91 -1.94 -9.06 -10.67
C SER A 91 -1.28 -7.68 -10.74
N ARG A 92 -0.07 -7.62 -11.31
CA ARG A 92 0.68 -6.37 -11.49
C ARG A 92 0.00 -5.45 -12.51
N MET A 93 -0.18 -4.20 -12.11
CA MET A 93 -0.65 -3.11 -12.97
C MET A 93 0.54 -2.27 -13.39
N SER A 94 0.65 -1.91 -14.67
CA SER A 94 1.67 -0.96 -15.12
C SER A 94 1.39 0.43 -14.55
N ALA A 95 2.42 1.06 -13.98
CA ALA A 95 2.34 2.35 -13.34
C ALA A 95 3.47 3.29 -13.79
N ARG A 96 3.27 4.59 -13.57
CA ARG A 96 4.23 5.67 -13.81
C ARG A 96 4.47 6.43 -12.51
N VAL A 97 5.72 6.81 -12.29
CA VAL A 97 6.18 7.60 -11.14
C VAL A 97 6.94 8.84 -11.65
N GLY A 98 7.56 9.60 -10.75
CA GLY A 98 8.35 10.79 -11.07
C GLY A 98 9.36 10.53 -12.19
N ARG A 99 9.54 11.51 -13.07
CA ARG A 99 10.45 11.42 -14.23
C ARG A 99 11.93 11.20 -13.85
N LYS A 100 12.34 11.55 -12.63
CA LYS A 100 13.67 11.20 -12.08
C LYS A 100 13.68 9.93 -11.20
N GLY A 101 12.55 9.23 -11.07
CA GLY A 101 12.40 7.99 -10.32
C GLY A 101 11.77 8.17 -8.93
N VAL A 102 12.30 7.47 -7.93
CA VAL A 102 11.82 7.47 -6.54
C VAL A 102 12.95 7.83 -5.57
N ARG A 103 12.62 8.51 -4.46
CA ARG A 103 13.59 8.95 -3.46
C ARG A 103 12.98 8.95 -2.05
N PRO A 104 13.69 8.49 -1.00
CA PRO A 104 13.20 8.55 0.38
C PRO A 104 12.68 9.95 0.76
N LEU A 105 11.55 10.03 1.46
CA LEU A 105 10.87 11.31 1.72
C LEU A 105 11.81 12.36 2.37
N LEU A 106 12.62 11.96 3.35
CA LEU A 106 13.52 12.90 4.06
C LEU A 106 14.70 13.40 3.20
N GLU A 107 15.03 12.70 2.11
CA GLU A 107 16.05 13.07 1.12
C GLU A 107 15.48 13.90 -0.05
N ARG A 108 14.16 13.96 -0.20
CA ARG A 108 13.45 14.71 -1.25
C ARG A 108 13.43 16.20 -1.01
N ARG A 109 13.22 16.95 -2.09
CA ARG A 109 12.65 18.30 -2.06
C ARG A 109 11.48 18.39 -3.05
N SER A 110 10.50 19.24 -2.76
CA SER A 110 9.44 19.59 -3.73
C SER A 110 10.06 20.08 -5.04
N GLY A 111 9.41 19.78 -6.17
CA GLY A 111 9.95 20.09 -7.50
C GLY A 111 11.16 19.23 -7.94
N ASP A 112 11.68 18.30 -7.13
CA ASP A 112 12.87 17.51 -7.52
C ASP A 112 12.63 16.46 -8.63
N ASP A 113 11.38 16.29 -9.09
CA ASP A 113 10.90 15.35 -10.11
C ASP A 113 10.92 13.85 -9.77
N THR A 114 11.21 13.45 -8.53
CA THR A 114 11.04 12.07 -8.05
C THR A 114 9.65 11.86 -7.41
N THR A 115 9.27 10.61 -7.16
CA THR A 115 8.14 10.23 -6.28
C THR A 115 8.69 9.92 -4.87
N PRO A 116 8.01 10.30 -3.77
CA PRO A 116 8.43 9.90 -2.44
C PRO A 116 8.45 8.38 -2.27
N ALA A 117 9.57 7.86 -1.77
CA ALA A 117 9.71 6.48 -1.32
C ALA A 117 9.55 6.40 0.19
N GLY A 118 8.93 5.32 0.65
CA GLY A 118 8.54 5.10 2.04
C GLY A 118 7.17 4.42 2.14
N VAL A 119 6.59 4.48 3.33
CA VAL A 119 5.24 3.98 3.64
C VAL A 119 4.37 5.18 4.04
N PHE A 120 3.20 5.33 3.41
CA PHE A 120 2.32 6.48 3.58
C PHE A 120 0.87 6.03 3.74
N ALA A 121 0.08 6.68 4.58
CA ALA A 121 -1.36 6.40 4.67
C ALA A 121 -2.12 6.90 3.43
N LEU A 122 -3.35 6.41 3.25
CA LEU A 122 -4.38 7.15 2.51
C LEU A 122 -4.54 8.54 3.13
N GLY A 123 -4.18 9.56 2.35
CA GLY A 123 -4.18 10.94 2.82
C GLY A 123 -5.61 11.43 3.08
N THR A 124 -5.74 12.37 4.01
CA THR A 124 -6.98 13.12 4.21
C THR A 124 -6.62 14.59 4.33
N MET A 125 -7.39 15.45 3.69
CA MET A 125 -7.18 16.90 3.66
C MET A 125 -8.50 17.63 3.87
N THR A 126 -8.45 18.78 4.52
CA THR A 126 -9.62 19.67 4.62
C THR A 126 -9.55 20.76 3.54
N ALA A 127 -10.55 20.79 2.66
CA ALA A 127 -10.68 21.85 1.67
C ALA A 127 -11.10 23.19 2.30
N TRP A 128 -10.85 24.29 1.59
CA TRP A 128 -11.26 25.66 1.97
C TRP A 128 -12.75 25.87 2.32
N ASP A 129 -13.63 24.93 1.95
CA ASP A 129 -15.06 24.93 2.29
C ASP A 129 -15.42 24.01 3.47
N GLY A 130 -14.42 23.51 4.20
CA GLY A 130 -14.58 22.63 5.36
C GLY A 130 -14.81 21.15 5.01
N GLN A 131 -14.87 20.78 3.72
CA GLN A 131 -15.01 19.37 3.34
C GLN A 131 -13.68 18.63 3.55
N ALA A 132 -13.64 17.69 4.48
CA ALA A 132 -12.59 16.67 4.55
C ALA A 132 -12.75 15.65 3.42
N PHE A 133 -11.65 15.31 2.73
CA PHE A 133 -11.64 14.35 1.62
C PHE A 133 -10.33 13.56 1.55
N SER A 134 -10.43 12.33 1.03
CA SER A 134 -9.28 11.45 0.74
C SER A 134 -9.15 11.16 -0.77
N PHE A 135 -10.23 11.39 -1.51
CA PHE A 135 -10.33 11.19 -2.95
C PHE A 135 -10.88 12.46 -3.60
N PHE A 136 -10.49 12.73 -4.83
CA PHE A 136 -11.05 13.86 -5.60
C PHE A 136 -11.11 13.57 -7.09
N GLY A 137 -11.73 14.45 -7.86
CA GLY A 137 -11.60 14.47 -9.31
C GLY A 137 -12.63 15.32 -10.04
N ASN A 138 -12.42 15.46 -11.34
CA ASN A 138 -13.26 16.22 -12.26
C ASN A 138 -14.44 15.41 -12.84
N ALA A 139 -14.65 14.18 -12.38
CA ALA A 139 -15.75 13.31 -12.76
C ALA A 139 -16.58 12.91 -11.50
N PRO A 140 -17.78 12.32 -11.66
CA PRO A 140 -18.54 11.80 -10.52
C PRO A 140 -17.76 10.74 -9.72
N ASP A 141 -18.08 10.60 -8.43
CA ASP A 141 -17.52 9.58 -7.54
C ASP A 141 -17.60 8.18 -8.19
N PRO A 142 -16.48 7.45 -8.30
CA PRO A 142 -16.46 6.14 -8.93
C PRO A 142 -17.02 5.03 -8.03
N GLY A 143 -17.37 5.33 -6.78
CA GLY A 143 -17.81 4.40 -5.75
C GLY A 143 -16.74 4.13 -4.68
N VAL A 144 -16.00 5.16 -4.25
CA VAL A 144 -15.00 5.00 -3.17
C VAL A 144 -15.69 4.83 -1.81
N THR A 145 -15.08 4.03 -0.93
CA THR A 145 -15.63 3.73 0.40
C THR A 145 -14.64 3.94 1.56
N ALA A 146 -13.35 4.03 1.27
CA ALA A 146 -12.29 4.26 2.26
C ALA A 146 -12.26 5.68 2.86
N GLY A 147 -12.99 6.62 2.28
CA GLY A 147 -12.96 8.03 2.64
C GLY A 147 -13.83 8.86 1.71
N THR A 148 -13.97 10.15 1.99
CA THR A 148 -14.87 11.05 1.26
C THR A 148 -14.31 11.43 -0.11
N TYR A 149 -15.17 11.44 -1.13
CA TYR A 149 -14.87 11.98 -2.47
C TYR A 149 -15.21 13.47 -2.59
N ARG A 150 -14.26 14.27 -3.07
CA ARG A 150 -14.47 15.65 -3.50
C ARG A 150 -14.60 15.72 -5.02
N LEU A 151 -15.81 15.96 -5.51
CA LEU A 151 -15.98 16.49 -6.86
C LEU A 151 -15.31 17.88 -6.90
N VAL A 152 -14.32 18.04 -7.78
CA VAL A 152 -13.52 19.25 -7.91
C VAL A 152 -14.40 20.46 -8.20
N LYS A 153 -14.21 21.54 -7.44
CA LYS A 153 -15.02 22.75 -7.50
C LYS A 153 -14.23 23.90 -8.14
N THR A 154 -14.93 24.82 -8.81
CA THR A 154 -14.33 26.11 -9.21
C THR A 154 -13.75 26.81 -7.97
N GLY A 155 -12.48 27.17 -8.04
CA GLY A 155 -11.73 27.71 -6.91
C GLY A 155 -10.70 26.76 -6.30
N ASP A 156 -10.79 25.46 -6.56
CA ASP A 156 -9.88 24.44 -6.01
C ASP A 156 -8.46 24.59 -6.58
N CYS A 157 -7.58 25.25 -5.82
CA CYS A 157 -6.16 25.42 -6.12
C CYS A 157 -5.33 24.71 -5.05
N PHE A 158 -4.55 23.71 -5.46
CA PHE A 158 -3.68 22.98 -4.55
C PHE A 158 -2.33 23.70 -4.49
N GLY A 159 -1.93 24.19 -3.31
CA GLY A 159 -0.64 24.87 -3.15
C GLY A 159 0.51 23.87 -3.10
N ALA A 160 1.51 24.05 -3.96
CA ALA A 160 2.72 23.22 -3.98
C ALA A 160 4.01 24.02 -4.16
N THR A 161 3.90 25.34 -4.27
CA THR A 161 5.02 26.30 -4.22
C THR A 161 5.64 26.33 -2.83
N PRO A 162 6.93 25.95 -2.65
CA PRO A 162 7.57 25.87 -1.35
C PRO A 162 7.69 27.19 -0.58
N ASN A 163 7.67 27.11 0.75
CA ASN A 163 7.75 28.23 1.71
C ASN A 163 6.60 29.24 1.55
N HIS A 164 5.45 28.80 1.05
CA HIS A 164 4.21 29.58 0.98
C HIS A 164 3.20 29.02 2.00
N PRO A 165 2.44 29.85 2.76
CA PRO A 165 1.40 29.41 3.71
C PRO A 165 0.25 28.54 3.16
N ASP A 166 0.25 28.23 1.87
CA ASP A 166 -0.78 27.43 1.20
C ASP A 166 -0.18 26.09 0.70
N TYR A 167 1.13 25.89 0.89
CA TYR A 167 1.86 24.69 0.48
C TYR A 167 1.30 23.46 1.20
N GLY A 168 0.93 22.43 0.44
CA GLY A 168 0.32 21.22 1.00
C GLY A 168 -1.17 21.34 1.31
N HIS A 169 -1.83 22.47 0.97
CA HIS A 169 -3.24 22.73 1.28
C HIS A 169 -4.09 22.98 0.01
N LEU A 170 -5.40 22.67 0.09
CA LEU A 170 -6.38 22.98 -0.95
C LEU A 170 -7.12 24.29 -0.65
N VAL A 171 -6.62 25.37 -1.22
CA VAL A 171 -7.09 26.74 -0.99
C VAL A 171 -8.04 27.24 -2.08
N LYS A 172 -8.77 28.32 -1.79
CA LYS A 172 -9.69 28.97 -2.73
C LYS A 172 -8.99 30.06 -3.53
N ARG A 173 -8.68 29.82 -4.81
CA ARG A 173 -8.12 30.84 -5.72
C ARG A 173 -8.78 30.76 -7.10
N THR A 174 -8.87 31.89 -7.81
CA THR A 174 -9.26 31.87 -9.23
C THR A 174 -8.16 31.18 -10.05
N LYS A 175 -8.49 30.76 -11.28
CA LYS A 175 -7.48 30.20 -12.21
C LYS A 175 -6.32 31.17 -12.43
N GLU A 176 -6.65 32.45 -12.51
CA GLU A 176 -5.71 33.56 -12.74
C GLU A 176 -4.84 33.87 -11.52
N ASN A 177 -5.24 33.44 -10.31
CA ASN A 177 -4.49 33.64 -9.07
C ASN A 177 -3.85 32.34 -8.54
N CYS A 178 -4.13 31.19 -9.15
CA CYS A 178 -3.45 29.92 -8.90
C CYS A 178 -2.19 29.84 -9.79
N GLN A 179 -1.22 30.73 -9.52
CA GLN A 179 -0.05 30.99 -10.39
C GLN A 179 1.30 30.62 -9.78
N GLY A 180 1.34 29.96 -8.61
CA GLY A 180 2.60 29.44 -8.09
C GLY A 180 3.26 28.47 -9.08
N PRO A 181 4.59 28.44 -9.22
CA PRO A 181 5.29 27.67 -10.25
C PRO A 181 4.97 26.17 -10.23
N ASP A 182 4.62 25.65 -9.06
CA ASP A 182 4.20 24.26 -8.84
C ASP A 182 2.71 24.13 -8.45
N ASP A 183 1.97 25.23 -8.25
CA ASP A 183 0.57 25.19 -7.77
C ASP A 183 -0.38 24.63 -8.84
N GLU A 184 -1.34 23.80 -8.41
CA GLU A 184 -2.22 23.06 -9.34
C GLU A 184 -3.67 23.53 -9.25
N TYR A 185 -4.14 24.25 -10.29
CA TYR A 185 -5.56 24.57 -10.44
C TYR A 185 -6.35 23.35 -10.92
N LEU A 186 -6.83 22.54 -9.97
CA LEU A 186 -7.44 21.23 -10.21
C LEU A 186 -8.58 21.21 -11.26
N PRO A 187 -9.46 22.24 -11.37
CA PRO A 187 -10.50 22.29 -12.40
C PRO A 187 -10.00 22.34 -13.85
N ALA A 188 -8.72 22.69 -14.08
CA ALA A 188 -8.13 22.65 -15.41
C ALA A 188 -7.52 21.28 -15.79
N ILE A 189 -7.30 20.38 -14.81
CA ILE A 189 -6.54 19.14 -14.97
C ILE A 189 -7.49 17.95 -15.20
N THR A 190 -8.45 18.14 -16.12
CA THR A 190 -9.65 17.28 -16.27
C THR A 190 -9.37 15.86 -16.77
N THR A 191 -8.27 15.63 -17.48
CA THR A 191 -7.90 14.32 -18.07
C THR A 191 -7.09 13.45 -17.10
N THR A 192 -6.11 14.06 -16.43
CA THR A 192 -5.19 13.40 -15.49
C THR A 192 -5.88 13.20 -14.13
N TYR A 193 -6.63 14.19 -13.66
CA TYR A 193 -7.44 14.15 -12.44
C TYR A 193 -8.93 13.97 -12.77
N THR A 194 -9.25 12.97 -13.59
CA THR A 194 -10.64 12.46 -13.64
C THR A 194 -11.05 11.92 -12.26
N HIS A 195 -10.13 11.19 -11.64
CA HIS A 195 -10.21 10.64 -10.29
C HIS A 195 -8.79 10.57 -9.72
N ALA A 196 -8.67 10.73 -8.40
CA ALA A 196 -7.41 10.64 -7.68
C ALA A 196 -7.63 10.25 -6.22
N ALA A 197 -6.60 9.66 -5.59
CA ALA A 197 -6.47 9.52 -4.15
C ALA A 197 -5.28 10.36 -3.64
N LEU A 198 -5.43 10.92 -2.44
CA LEU A 198 -4.34 11.55 -1.71
C LEU A 198 -3.38 10.48 -1.19
N ILE A 199 -2.08 10.65 -1.42
CA ILE A 199 -1.03 9.86 -0.75
C ILE A 199 -0.47 10.71 0.38
N GLY A 200 -0.51 10.23 1.61
CA GLY A 200 -0.14 10.98 2.83
C GLY A 200 1.36 11.26 3.02
N ALA A 201 2.08 11.59 1.94
CA ALA A 201 3.47 11.99 2.00
C ALA A 201 3.57 13.52 2.23
N ASN A 202 4.01 13.94 3.43
CA ASN A 202 4.11 15.35 3.85
C ASN A 202 2.75 16.09 3.77
N MET A 203 1.76 15.61 4.53
CA MET A 203 0.37 16.04 4.48
C MET A 203 -0.16 16.45 5.87
N GLU A 204 -1.29 17.17 5.88
CA GLU A 204 -2.00 17.58 7.10
C GLU A 204 -2.14 16.45 8.14
N PRO A 205 -2.02 16.75 9.45
CA PRO A 205 -1.78 18.06 10.04
C PRO A 205 -0.28 18.47 10.08
N ASN A 206 0.63 17.61 9.64
CA ASN A 206 2.08 17.78 9.80
C ASN A 206 2.76 18.08 8.44
N VAL A 207 2.29 19.12 7.76
CA VAL A 207 2.99 19.63 6.58
C VAL A 207 4.32 20.24 7.02
N SER A 208 5.34 20.15 6.18
CA SER A 208 6.63 20.84 6.32
C SER A 208 6.97 21.46 4.98
N GLY A 209 7.26 22.76 4.98
CA GLY A 209 7.50 23.57 3.79
C GLY A 209 6.44 24.65 3.55
N ASP A 210 5.48 24.83 4.45
CA ASP A 210 4.49 25.90 4.45
C ASP A 210 4.96 27.14 5.22
N ALA A 211 5.91 27.01 6.15
CA ALA A 211 6.59 28.14 6.79
C ALA A 211 8.00 28.41 6.21
N PRO A 212 8.49 29.67 6.24
CA PRO A 212 9.84 30.01 5.79
C PRO A 212 10.95 29.29 6.56
N GLY A 213 11.85 28.62 5.82
CA GLY A 213 13.02 27.95 6.39
C GLY A 213 12.80 26.47 6.72
N GLU A 214 11.58 25.97 6.55
CA GLU A 214 11.27 24.55 6.63
C GLU A 214 11.78 23.77 5.40
N ILE A 215 11.77 22.45 5.49
CA ILE A 215 12.14 21.58 4.38
C ILE A 215 10.88 21.15 3.63
N PRO A 216 10.66 21.61 2.39
CA PRO A 216 9.51 21.21 1.57
C PRO A 216 9.74 19.80 1.02
N TYR A 217 9.33 18.76 1.76
CA TYR A 217 9.61 17.38 1.36
C TYR A 217 8.77 16.92 0.16
N ALA A 218 7.46 17.19 0.19
CA ALA A 218 6.53 16.88 -0.89
C ALA A 218 5.24 17.71 -0.78
N SER A 219 4.64 18.01 -1.92
CA SER A 219 3.25 18.48 -2.03
C SER A 219 2.65 17.88 -3.32
N ALA A 220 1.32 17.91 -3.44
CA ALA A 220 0.56 17.39 -4.58
C ALA A 220 0.95 15.95 -4.99
N ILE A 221 1.08 15.04 -4.02
CA ILE A 221 1.38 13.62 -4.26
C ILE A 221 0.08 12.81 -4.26
N PHE A 222 -0.34 12.40 -5.46
CA PHE A 222 -1.59 11.68 -5.68
C PHE A 222 -1.37 10.36 -6.42
N LEU A 223 -2.34 9.45 -6.30
CA LEU A 223 -2.55 8.35 -7.25
C LEU A 223 -3.62 8.77 -8.27
N HIS A 224 -3.29 8.87 -9.56
CA HIS A 224 -4.21 9.41 -10.58
C HIS A 224 -4.13 8.68 -11.95
N ALA A 225 -4.84 9.18 -12.97
CA ALA A 225 -4.85 8.59 -14.31
C ALA A 225 -3.61 9.01 -15.13
N PHE A 226 -3.11 8.13 -16.01
CA PHE A 226 -2.04 8.48 -16.94
C PHE A 226 -2.36 9.75 -17.74
N SER A 227 -1.38 10.64 -17.86
CA SER A 227 -1.27 11.55 -19.00
C SER A 227 -0.48 10.86 -20.12
N TYR A 228 -0.72 11.25 -21.37
CA TYR A 228 -0.16 10.60 -22.55
C TYR A 228 0.63 11.62 -23.39
N ASP A 229 1.65 11.15 -24.11
CA ASP A 229 2.31 11.94 -25.15
C ASP A 229 1.55 11.86 -26.49
N ALA A 230 2.04 12.57 -27.51
CA ALA A 230 1.42 12.61 -28.84
C ALA A 230 1.36 11.24 -29.55
N ASN A 231 2.12 10.24 -29.08
CA ASN A 231 2.14 8.88 -29.61
C ASN A 231 1.28 7.92 -28.77
N GLY A 232 0.47 8.43 -27.83
CA GLY A 232 -0.37 7.63 -26.95
C GLY A 232 0.40 6.84 -25.89
N LYS A 233 1.66 7.19 -25.60
CA LYS A 233 2.46 6.52 -24.56
C LYS A 233 2.25 7.22 -23.20
N PRO A 234 2.04 6.48 -22.10
CA PRO A 234 1.94 7.07 -20.77
C PRO A 234 3.20 7.86 -20.41
N LYS A 235 3.06 9.10 -19.96
CA LYS A 235 4.16 9.97 -19.50
C LYS A 235 4.56 9.65 -18.07
N ALA A 236 5.80 9.97 -17.71
CA ALA A 236 6.23 10.03 -16.31
C ALA A 236 5.61 11.27 -15.62
N THR A 237 5.45 11.21 -14.30
CA THR A 237 4.82 12.30 -13.51
C THR A 237 5.88 13.31 -13.04
N SER A 238 5.45 14.34 -12.31
CA SER A 238 6.32 15.24 -11.52
C SER A 238 6.62 14.71 -10.11
N GLY A 239 5.92 13.66 -9.66
CA GLY A 239 6.08 13.06 -8.33
C GLY A 239 4.90 12.21 -7.87
N CYS A 240 3.71 12.42 -8.44
CA CYS A 240 2.56 11.52 -8.31
C CYS A 240 2.84 10.07 -8.78
N VAL A 241 1.95 9.15 -8.42
CA VAL A 241 1.83 7.82 -9.03
C VAL A 241 0.66 7.84 -10.01
N SER A 242 0.78 7.17 -11.16
CA SER A 242 -0.35 7.07 -12.10
C SER A 242 -0.52 5.71 -12.75
N LEU A 243 -1.76 5.44 -13.18
CA LEU A 243 -2.25 4.18 -13.74
C LEU A 243 -3.10 4.40 -14.99
N GLY A 244 -3.31 3.34 -15.77
CA GLY A 244 -4.38 3.31 -16.78
C GLY A 244 -5.75 3.45 -16.11
N ARG A 245 -6.67 4.22 -16.70
CA ARG A 245 -7.92 4.65 -16.04
C ARG A 245 -8.78 3.50 -15.46
N SER A 246 -8.88 2.36 -16.14
CA SER A 246 -9.61 1.19 -15.62
C SER A 246 -8.96 0.58 -14.38
N ASN A 247 -7.63 0.48 -14.36
CA ASN A 247 -6.86 0.04 -13.20
C ASN A 247 -6.96 1.05 -12.04
N LEU A 248 -6.94 2.35 -12.34
CA LEU A 248 -7.17 3.39 -11.34
C LEU A 248 -8.51 3.21 -10.63
N ILE A 249 -9.63 3.15 -11.37
CA ILE A 249 -10.96 2.97 -10.77
C ILE A 249 -11.02 1.69 -9.93
N LYS A 250 -10.47 0.58 -10.43
CA LYS A 250 -10.39 -0.68 -9.66
C LYS A 250 -9.62 -0.52 -8.35
N VAL A 251 -8.52 0.23 -8.36
CA VAL A 251 -7.70 0.46 -7.17
C VAL A 251 -8.42 1.40 -6.19
N LEU A 252 -8.96 2.53 -6.65
CA LEU A 252 -9.67 3.50 -5.79
C LEU A 252 -10.89 2.87 -5.09
N ASN A 253 -11.74 2.16 -5.84
CA ASN A 253 -12.94 1.50 -5.29
C ASN A 253 -12.59 0.32 -4.37
N GLY A 254 -11.38 -0.23 -4.51
CA GLY A 254 -10.89 -1.35 -3.69
C GLY A 254 -10.15 -0.92 -2.43
N MET A 255 -9.91 0.38 -2.20
CA MET A 255 -9.24 0.84 -0.99
C MET A 255 -10.10 0.65 0.26
N GLU A 256 -9.43 0.48 1.39
CA GLU A 256 -9.99 0.48 2.74
C GLU A 256 -9.48 1.71 3.50
N ALA A 257 -10.17 2.14 4.56
CA ALA A 257 -9.78 3.34 5.31
C ALA A 257 -8.38 3.23 5.96
N THR A 258 -7.88 2.02 6.19
CA THR A 258 -6.55 1.71 6.71
C THR A 258 -5.54 1.33 5.62
N THR A 259 -5.84 1.58 4.34
CA THR A 259 -4.92 1.30 3.24
C THR A 259 -3.66 2.15 3.34
N MET A 260 -2.50 1.47 3.35
CA MET A 260 -1.19 2.09 3.27
C MET A 260 -0.61 1.96 1.85
N PHE A 261 0.17 2.94 1.40
CA PHE A 261 0.98 2.91 0.18
C PHE A 261 2.42 2.59 0.55
N ALA A 262 3.02 1.57 -0.06
CA ALA A 262 4.45 1.29 0.05
C ALA A 262 5.11 1.57 -1.30
N ILE A 263 5.97 2.60 -1.38
CA ILE A 263 6.51 3.13 -2.64
C ILE A 263 8.04 3.09 -2.61
N GLY A 264 8.68 2.55 -3.64
CA GLY A 264 10.15 2.57 -3.75
C GLY A 264 10.75 1.52 -4.68
N GLU A 265 12.08 1.42 -4.63
CA GLU A 265 12.81 0.29 -5.22
C GLU A 265 12.61 -0.96 -4.34
N SER A 266 12.59 -2.14 -4.96
CA SER A 266 12.16 -3.38 -4.31
C SER A 266 13.03 -3.79 -3.11
N ASN A 267 14.37 -3.75 -3.24
CA ASN A 267 15.28 -4.12 -2.16
C ASN A 267 15.31 -3.06 -1.05
N TRP A 268 15.26 -1.77 -1.43
CA TRP A 268 15.15 -0.67 -0.48
C TRP A 268 13.87 -0.79 0.37
N LEU A 269 12.70 -1.03 -0.24
CA LEU A 269 11.46 -1.24 0.52
C LEU A 269 11.55 -2.47 1.44
N LEU A 270 12.06 -3.61 0.98
CA LEU A 270 12.21 -4.80 1.84
C LEU A 270 13.06 -4.56 3.09
N ALA A 271 13.93 -3.54 3.10
CA ALA A 271 14.76 -3.15 4.23
C ALA A 271 14.25 -1.94 5.03
N ASN A 272 13.23 -1.22 4.55
CA ASN A 272 12.78 0.08 5.10
C ASN A 272 11.24 0.26 5.14
N SER A 273 10.47 -0.84 5.04
CA SER A 273 9.00 -0.84 5.17
C SER A 273 8.52 -1.49 6.46
#